data_AF-A0A7S1KWN7-F1
#
_entry.id   AF-A0A7S1KWN7-F1
#
_cell.length_a   1.000
_cell.length_b   1.000
_cell.length_c   1.000
_cell.angle_alpha   90.00
_cell.angle_beta   90.00
_cell.angle_gamma   90.00
#
_symmetry.space_group_name_H-M   'P 1'
#
loop_
_entity.id
_entity.type
_entity.pdbx_description
1 polymer ?
#
loop_
_entity_poly.entity_id
_entity_poly.type
_entity_poly.pdbx_seq_one_letter_code
_entity_poly.pdbx_strand_id
1 'polypeptide(L)'
;AARVLIVGFAGGVRPVVRANYALIKGLTVMGCRAGESVRMDPSLQAPRMAQLVRWVGEGKLQPYISHTFDASQVQEAFLAVMDRKVTGKAVVTFGSSPAAQSRL
;
A
#
# COMPACT_ATOMS: atom_id res chain seq x y z
N ALA A 1 10.50 14.90 -20.37
CA ALA A 1 9.52 15.54 -19.45
C ALA A 1 9.42 14.71 -18.18
N ALA A 2 9.48 15.33 -17.00
CA ALA A 2 9.38 14.61 -15.73
C ALA A 2 7.92 14.51 -15.27
N ARG A 3 7.59 13.40 -14.58
CA ARG A 3 6.23 13.10 -14.10
C ARG A 3 6.24 13.00 -12.58
N VAL A 4 5.33 13.71 -11.93
CA VAL A 4 5.07 13.64 -10.49
C VAL A 4 3.77 12.86 -10.30
N LEU A 5 3.87 11.69 -9.64
CA LEU A 5 2.73 10.84 -9.33
C LEU A 5 2.38 10.92 -7.85
N ILE A 6 1.19 11.40 -7.54
CA ILE A 6 0.70 11.54 -6.16
C ILE A 6 -0.16 10.31 -5.84
N VAL A 7 0.30 9.47 -4.91
CA VAL A 7 -0.37 8.21 -4.54
C VAL A 7 -1.04 8.21 -3.16
N GLY A 8 -0.76 9.22 -2.31
CA GLY A 8 -1.32 9.32 -0.97
C GLY A 8 -0.70 10.44 -0.13
N PHE A 9 -1.13 10.54 1.14
CA PHE A 9 -0.83 11.66 2.04
C PHE A 9 -0.37 11.21 3.44
N ALA A 10 0.29 10.06 3.56
CA ALA A 10 0.61 9.44 4.85
C ALA A 10 1.68 10.20 5.68
N GLY A 11 2.37 11.18 5.08
CA GLY A 11 3.47 11.91 5.72
C GLY A 11 3.07 12.99 6.73
N GLY A 12 1.78 13.22 6.97
CA GLY A 12 1.28 14.22 7.94
C GLY A 12 1.43 15.69 7.54
N VAL A 13 2.17 15.99 6.46
CA VAL A 13 2.29 17.33 5.87
C VAL A 13 1.42 17.43 4.64
N ARG A 14 0.72 18.56 4.47
CA ARG A 14 -0.01 18.87 3.24
C ARG A 14 0.99 19.02 2.08
N PRO A 15 0.96 18.17 1.05
CA PRO A 15 1.89 18.33 -0.07
C PRO A 15 1.55 19.60 -0.87
N VAL A 16 2.60 20.32 -1.26
CA VAL A 16 2.49 21.54 -2.05
C VAL A 16 3.15 21.31 -3.40
N VAL A 17 2.38 21.45 -4.47
CA VAL A 17 2.88 21.46 -5.84
C VAL A 17 3.12 22.90 -6.25
N ARG A 18 4.38 23.29 -6.44
CA ARG A 18 4.72 24.66 -6.85
C ARG A 18 4.55 24.82 -8.36
N ALA A 19 3.62 25.69 -8.78
CA ALA A 19 3.29 25.89 -10.19
C ALA A 19 4.47 26.37 -11.05
N ASN A 20 5.36 27.20 -10.49
CA ASN A 20 6.58 27.64 -11.18
C ASN A 20 7.48 26.47 -11.58
N TYR A 21 7.54 25.39 -10.78
CA TYR A 21 8.30 24.20 -11.16
C TYR A 21 7.63 23.42 -12.28
N ALA A 22 6.30 23.33 -12.28
CA ALA A 22 5.57 22.69 -13.38
C ALA A 22 5.82 23.42 -14.70
N LEU A 23 5.81 24.75 -14.68
CA LEU A 23 6.07 25.60 -15.85
C LEU A 23 7.52 25.49 -16.32
N ILE A 24 8.50 25.84 -15.46
CA ILE A 24 9.91 25.95 -15.85
C ILE A 24 10.49 24.59 -16.23
N LYS A 25 10.08 23.51 -15.56
CA LYS A 25 10.61 22.16 -15.80
C LYS A 25 9.71 21.32 -16.72
N GLY A 26 8.61 21.86 -17.22
CA GLY A 26 7.66 21.13 -18.06
C GLY A 26 7.16 19.83 -17.41
N LEU A 27 6.74 19.90 -16.14
CA LEU A 27 6.32 18.73 -15.37
C LEU A 27 4.88 18.35 -15.67
N THR A 28 4.58 17.05 -15.69
CA THR A 28 3.22 16.54 -15.55
C THR A 28 2.95 16.16 -14.11
N VAL A 29 1.86 16.65 -13.52
CA VAL A 29 1.44 16.30 -12.15
C VAL A 29 0.13 15.53 -12.23
N MET A 30 0.11 14.30 -11.70
CA MET A 30 -1.06 13.42 -11.76
C MET A 30 -1.32 12.74 -10.42
N GLY A 31 -2.59 12.67 -10.04
CA GLY A 31 -3.05 11.80 -8.96
C GLY A 31 -3.22 10.35 -9.45
N CYS A 32 -2.78 9.38 -8.66
CA CYS A 32 -3.00 7.96 -8.90
C CYS A 32 -3.55 7.30 -7.64
N ARG A 33 -4.84 6.96 -7.70
CA ARG A 33 -5.51 6.24 -6.62
C ARG A 33 -5.62 4.78 -7.03
N ALA A 34 -4.87 3.90 -6.36
CA ALA A 34 -4.69 2.50 -6.76
C ALA A 34 -6.01 1.74 -7.01
N GLY A 35 -7.08 2.04 -6.27
CA GLY A 35 -8.40 1.42 -6.41
C GLY A 35 -9.36 2.12 -7.38
N GLU A 36 -9.03 3.28 -7.95
CA GLU A 36 -9.96 4.03 -8.82
C GLU A 36 -10.23 3.31 -10.13
N SER A 37 -9.18 2.84 -10.80
CA SER A 37 -9.31 2.20 -12.11
C SER A 37 -10.23 0.97 -12.08
N VAL A 38 -10.25 0.21 -10.98
CA VAL A 38 -11.13 -0.97 -10.85
C VAL A 38 -12.56 -0.56 -10.49
N ARG A 39 -12.75 0.59 -9.83
CA ARG A 39 -14.10 1.14 -9.61
C ARG A 39 -14.71 1.67 -10.90
N MET A 40 -13.88 2.30 -11.75
CA MET A 40 -14.30 2.80 -13.06
C MET A 40 -14.50 1.70 -14.09
N ASP A 41 -13.63 0.69 -14.08
CA ASP A 41 -13.71 -0.47 -14.96
C ASP A 41 -13.46 -1.76 -14.14
N PRO A 42 -14.54 -2.42 -13.69
CA PRO A 42 -14.45 -3.67 -12.93
C PRO A 42 -13.77 -4.81 -13.68
N SER A 43 -13.74 -4.78 -15.02
CA SER A 43 -13.09 -5.83 -15.83
C SER A 43 -11.58 -5.92 -15.54
N LEU A 44 -10.98 -4.84 -15.05
CA LEU A 44 -9.57 -4.77 -14.69
C LEU A 44 -9.21 -5.50 -13.39
N GLN A 45 -10.19 -5.96 -12.60
CA GLN A 45 -9.93 -6.59 -11.31
C GLN A 45 -9.27 -7.97 -11.44
N ALA A 46 -9.88 -8.87 -12.20
CA ALA A 46 -9.41 -10.23 -12.40
C ALA A 46 -7.97 -10.30 -12.98
N PRO A 47 -7.65 -9.62 -14.10
CA PRO A 47 -6.30 -9.66 -14.67
C PRO A 47 -5.26 -9.03 -13.73
N ARG A 48 -5.62 -7.96 -13.01
CA ARG A 48 -4.74 -7.32 -12.02
C ARG A 48 -4.41 -8.27 -10.87
N MET A 49 -5.41 -8.94 -10.32
CA MET A 49 -5.20 -9.88 -9.22
C MET A 49 -4.36 -11.08 -9.66
N ALA A 50 -4.67 -11.65 -10.82
CA ALA A 50 -3.88 -12.74 -11.41
C ALA A 50 -2.41 -12.34 -11.58
N GLN A 51 -2.14 -11.12 -12.04
CA GLN A 51 -0.78 -10.59 -12.18
C GLN A 51 -0.05 -10.45 -10.83
N LEU A 52 -0.73 -9.93 -9.80
CA LEU A 52 -0.15 -9.77 -8.46
C LEU A 52 0.19 -11.13 -7.84
N VAL A 53 -0.74 -12.08 -7.90
CA VAL A 53 -0.52 -13.45 -7.39
C VAL A 53 0.64 -14.12 -8.12
N ARG A 54 0.71 -13.95 -9.45
CA ARG A 54 1.84 -14.47 -10.23
C ARG A 54 3.18 -13.89 -9.77
N TRP A 55 3.27 -12.58 -9.56
CA TRP A 55 4.51 -11.95 -9.07
C TRP A 55 4.90 -12.41 -7.67
N VAL A 56 3.93 -12.69 -6.79
CA VAL A 56 4.21 -13.28 -5.47
C VAL A 56 4.76 -14.70 -5.63
N GLY A 57 4.12 -15.54 -6.47
CA GLY A 57 4.60 -16.89 -6.76
C GLY A 57 5.99 -16.94 -7.44
N GLU A 58 6.31 -15.93 -8.25
CA GLU A 58 7.63 -15.73 -8.87
C GLU A 58 8.66 -15.10 -7.91
N GLY A 59 8.28 -14.73 -6.69
CA GLY A 59 9.16 -14.05 -5.73
C GLY A 59 9.53 -12.60 -6.08
N LYS A 60 8.95 -12.02 -7.13
CA LYS A 60 9.14 -10.62 -7.56
C LYS A 60 8.46 -9.62 -6.64
N LEU A 61 7.44 -10.06 -5.92
CA LEU A 61 6.75 -9.29 -4.90
C LEU A 61 6.77 -10.08 -3.60
N GLN A 62 7.42 -9.55 -2.57
CA GLN A 62 7.51 -10.15 -1.24
C GLN A 62 6.87 -9.19 -0.24
N PRO A 63 5.58 -9.35 0.09
CA PRO A 63 4.92 -8.50 1.07
C PRO A 63 5.58 -8.66 2.43
N TYR A 64 6.07 -7.55 2.99
CA TYR A 64 6.65 -7.56 4.32
C TYR A 64 5.57 -7.39 5.40
N ILE A 65 5.39 -8.43 6.20
CA ILE A 65 4.51 -8.42 7.37
C ILE A 65 5.40 -8.14 8.59
N SER A 66 5.22 -6.99 9.24
CA SER A 66 5.96 -6.69 10.47
C SER A 66 5.28 -7.18 11.73
N HIS A 67 3.94 -7.26 11.72
CA HIS A 67 3.17 -7.61 12.89
C HIS A 67 2.01 -8.53 12.51
N THR A 68 1.80 -9.54 13.34
CA THR A 68 0.63 -10.42 13.29
C THR A 68 -0.01 -10.38 14.68
N PHE A 69 -1.30 -10.10 14.71
CA PHE A 69 -2.11 -9.99 15.92
C PHE A 69 -3.23 -11.02 15.88
N ASP A 70 -3.57 -11.61 17.02
CA ASP A 70 -4.78 -12.42 17.12
C ASP A 70 -6.04 -11.53 17.04
N ALA A 71 -7.17 -12.14 16.68
CA ALA A 71 -8.46 -11.44 16.62
C ALA A 71 -8.86 -10.78 17.97
N SER A 72 -8.40 -11.31 19.10
CA SER A 72 -8.60 -10.70 20.42
C SER A 72 -7.77 -9.43 20.63
N GLN A 73 -6.71 -9.23 19.84
CA GLN A 73 -5.74 -8.13 19.96
C GLN A 73 -5.96 -7.01 18.93
N VAL A 74 -7.19 -6.88 18.42
CA VAL A 74 -7.53 -5.89 17.39
C VAL A 74 -7.26 -4.47 17.87
N GLN A 75 -7.50 -4.17 19.15
CA GLN A 75 -7.25 -2.84 19.69
C GLN A 75 -5.75 -2.49 19.64
N GLU A 76 -4.89 -3.42 20.05
CA GLU A 76 -3.44 -3.31 20.01
C GLU A 76 -2.93 -3.17 18.58
N ALA A 77 -3.52 -3.90 17.63
CA ALA A 77 -3.19 -3.78 16.21
C ALA A 77 -3.43 -2.35 15.68
N PHE A 78 -4.58 -1.75 16.03
CA PHE A 78 -4.87 -0.36 15.66
C PHE A 78 -3.92 0.64 16.34
N LEU A 79 -3.63 0.46 17.64
CA LEU A 79 -2.68 1.30 18.36
C LEU A 79 -1.28 1.23 17.74
N ALA A 80 -0.80 0.05 17.35
CA ALA A 80 0.50 -0.11 16.69
C ALA A 80 0.58 0.67 15.36
N VAL A 81 -0.50 0.70 14.59
CA VAL A 81 -0.58 1.50 13.35
C VAL A 81 -0.59 3.00 13.67
N MET A 82 -1.40 3.42 14.64
CA MET A 82 -1.52 4.83 15.04
C MET A 82 -0.20 5.39 15.59
N ASP A 83 0.49 4.60 16.41
CA ASP A 83 1.80 4.92 17.00
C ASP A 83 2.95 4.82 15.99
N ARG A 84 2.66 4.50 14.71
CA ARG A 84 3.65 4.32 13.64
C ARG A 84 4.71 3.25 13.94
N LYS A 85 4.35 2.21 14.70
CA LYS A 85 5.23 1.06 15.00
C LYS A 85 5.26 0.02 13.88
N VAL A 86 4.29 0.07 12.97
CA VAL A 86 4.18 -0.87 11.83
C VAL A 86 5.00 -0.39 10.65
N THR A 87 6.04 -1.14 10.31
CA THR A 87 6.77 -1.02 9.02
C THR A 87 6.25 -2.08 8.05
N GLY A 88 5.74 -1.71 6.88
CA GLY A 88 5.07 -2.67 5.98
C GLY A 88 3.63 -2.94 6.39
N LYS A 89 3.26 -4.20 6.61
CA LYS A 89 1.87 -4.60 6.90
C LYS A 89 1.71 -5.20 8.30
N ALA A 90 0.63 -4.80 8.98
CA ALA A 90 0.07 -5.49 10.13
C ALA A 90 -1.12 -6.36 9.68
N VAL A 91 -1.20 -7.58 10.22
CA VAL A 91 -2.24 -8.57 9.90
C VAL A 91 -2.95 -8.99 11.18
N VAL A 92 -4.27 -9.12 11.12
CA VAL A 92 -5.08 -9.73 12.19
C VAL A 92 -5.56 -11.08 11.70
N THR A 93 -5.29 -12.14 12.47
CA THR A 93 -5.69 -13.51 12.15
C THR A 93 -6.93 -13.92 12.93
N PHE A 94 -7.95 -14.43 12.23
CA PHE A 94 -9.17 -14.97 12.81
C PHE A 94 -9.13 -16.50 12.73
N GLY A 95 -8.96 -17.17 13.89
CA GLY A 95 -8.77 -18.63 14.00
C GLY A 95 -7.30 -19.04 14.12
N SER A 96 -7.03 -20.31 14.50
CA SER A 96 -5.68 -20.86 14.61
C SER A 96 -5.05 -21.04 13.23
N SER A 97 -4.65 -19.94 12.60
CA SER A 97 -3.73 -19.99 11.48
C SER A 97 -2.36 -20.39 12.04
N PRO A 98 -1.74 -21.48 11.55
CA PRO A 98 -0.43 -21.89 12.03
C PRO A 98 0.53 -20.73 11.80
N ALA A 99 1.26 -20.41 12.87
CA ALA A 99 2.16 -19.27 12.95
C ALA A 99 2.84 -18.97 11.61
N ALA A 100 2.57 -17.79 11.05
CA ALA A 100 3.45 -17.16 10.08
C ALA A 100 4.74 -16.74 10.82
N GLN A 101 5.47 -17.72 11.35
CA GLN A 101 6.88 -17.59 11.67
C GLN A 101 7.62 -17.57 10.33
N SER A 102 7.55 -16.43 9.62
CA SER A 102 8.51 -16.15 8.57
C SER A 102 9.82 -15.81 9.27
N ARG A 103 10.66 -16.82 9.42
CA ARG A 103 12.10 -16.69 9.61
C ARG A 103 12.65 -15.71 8.57
N LEU A 104 13.57 -14.85 9.01
CA LEU A 104 14.62 -14.30 8.15
C LEU A 104 15.46 -15.44 7.56
#